data_AF-A0A6F8YFY5-F1
#
_entry.id   AF-A0A6F8YFY5-F1
#
_cell.length_a   1.000
_cell.length_b   1.000
_cell.length_c   1.000
_cell.angle_alpha   90.00
_cell.angle_beta   90.00
_cell.angle_gamma   90.00
#
_symmetry.space_group_name_H-M   'P 1'
#
loop_
_entity.id
_entity.type
_entity.pdbx_description
1 polymer ?
#
loop_
_entity_poly.entity_id
_entity_poly.type
_entity_poly.pdbx_seq_one_letter_code
_entity_poly.pdbx_strand_id
1 'polypeptide(L)'
;MTQNAAFAMVFIRGTDNQLYVNRLTINTWSGWQALGGTLAADPTAVATNSGNVVTVFARGPGGEINYRRWNGATWGAWTALAGGISGDIAAASPDGTRIHLFGRGGTTPYVNQFNGSSWSGFQSLGGMVLSDLVVAATANGMHIVVRGAENRLYINSAPPSGAFGGWRDLGGSTTLPAGVAVDDFTGTVHVFAVNPVDNILRYRSGV
;
A
#
# COMPACT_ATOMS: atom_id res chain seq x y z
N MET A 1 3.52 20.59 26.35
CA MET A 1 3.03 19.37 25.67
C MET A 1 2.13 19.80 24.53
N THR A 2 2.67 19.94 23.31
CA THR A 2 1.85 20.21 22.13
C THR A 2 1.30 18.88 21.63
N GLN A 3 0.03 18.63 21.92
CA GLN A 3 -0.74 17.57 21.28
C GLN A 3 -0.77 17.92 19.78
N ASN A 4 -0.06 17.16 18.94
CA ASN A 4 -0.29 17.21 17.50
C ASN A 4 -1.79 17.02 17.30
N ALA A 5 -2.48 18.01 16.72
CA ALA A 5 -3.90 17.87 16.44
C ALA A 5 -4.05 16.71 15.46
N ALA A 6 -4.55 15.57 15.94
CA ALA A 6 -4.77 14.39 15.12
C ALA A 6 -5.72 14.77 13.98
N PHE A 7 -5.27 14.56 12.74
CA PHE A 7 -6.10 14.72 11.56
C PHE A 7 -6.13 13.40 10.80
N ALA A 8 -7.23 13.16 10.10
CA ALA A 8 -7.31 12.10 9.10
C ALA A 8 -7.49 12.73 7.72
N MET A 9 -7.01 12.05 6.69
CA MET A 9 -7.27 12.42 5.30
C MET A 9 -7.89 11.22 4.60
N VAL A 10 -8.98 11.46 3.89
CA VAL A 10 -9.63 10.47 3.01
C VAL A 10 -9.38 10.88 1.57
N PHE A 11 -8.95 9.92 0.76
CA PHE A 11 -8.64 10.10 -0.65
C PHE A 11 -9.60 9.27 -1.48
N ILE A 12 -10.16 9.86 -2.53
CA ILE A 12 -11.03 9.16 -3.48
C ILE A 12 -10.67 9.53 -4.91
N ARG A 13 -11.05 8.65 -5.84
CA ARG A 13 -11.19 9.01 -7.25
C ARG A 13 -12.59 9.57 -7.48
N GLY A 14 -12.69 10.79 -8.01
CA GLY A 14 -13.95 11.38 -8.45
C GLY A 14 -14.49 10.73 -9.73
N THR A 15 -15.74 11.00 -10.08
CA THR A 15 -16.35 10.54 -11.35
C THR A 15 -15.70 11.18 -12.59
N ASP A 16 -14.98 12.28 -12.40
CA ASP A 16 -14.14 12.97 -13.37
C ASP A 16 -12.71 12.40 -13.45
N ASN A 17 -12.45 11.28 -12.77
CA ASN A 17 -11.14 10.64 -12.63
C ASN A 17 -10.07 11.50 -11.92
N GLN A 18 -10.43 12.61 -11.26
CA GLN A 18 -9.46 13.37 -10.46
C GLN A 18 -9.30 12.78 -9.07
N LEU A 19 -8.14 13.00 -8.45
CA LEU A 19 -7.97 12.72 -7.03
C LEU A 19 -8.65 13.82 -6.21
N TYR A 20 -9.45 13.42 -5.21
CA TYR A 20 -10.00 14.32 -4.20
C TYR A 20 -9.50 13.94 -2.81
N VAL A 21 -9.38 14.94 -1.94
CA VAL A 21 -9.09 14.75 -0.51
C VAL A 21 -10.15 15.43 0.34
N ASN A 22 -10.51 14.81 1.46
CA ASN A 22 -11.25 15.46 2.54
C ASN A 22 -10.49 15.24 3.85
N ARG A 23 -10.27 16.32 4.61
CA ARG A 23 -9.48 16.28 5.84
C ARG A 23 -10.40 16.41 7.04
N LEU A 24 -10.33 15.44 7.93
CA LEU A 24 -10.95 15.50 9.25
C LEU A 24 -9.95 16.10 10.23
N THR A 25 -10.36 17.13 10.97
CA THR A 25 -9.61 17.64 12.13
C THR A 25 -10.37 17.29 13.41
N ILE A 26 -10.58 18.22 14.34
CA ILE A 26 -11.36 17.98 15.56
C ILE A 26 -12.84 17.88 15.17
N ASN A 27 -13.30 16.66 14.88
CA ASN A 27 -14.68 16.30 14.54
C ASN A 27 -15.31 17.06 13.34
N THR A 28 -14.49 17.75 12.55
CA THR A 28 -14.97 18.56 11.42
C THR A 28 -14.23 18.19 10.14
N TRP A 29 -15.00 17.85 9.11
CA TRP A 29 -14.51 17.63 7.75
C TRP A 29 -14.36 18.96 7.02
N SER A 30 -13.26 19.15 6.30
CA SER A 30 -12.99 20.36 5.51
C SER A 30 -13.88 20.49 4.26
N GLY A 31 -14.53 19.40 3.85
CA GLY A 31 -15.13 19.27 2.53
C GLY A 31 -14.13 18.73 1.51
N TRP A 32 -14.65 18.31 0.36
CA TRP A 32 -13.84 17.72 -0.71
C TRP A 32 -13.05 18.79 -1.47
N GLN A 33 -11.74 18.56 -1.60
CA GLN A 33 -10.83 19.37 -2.38
C GLN A 33 -10.25 18.53 -3.52
N ALA A 34 -10.35 19.03 -4.76
CA ALA A 34 -9.68 18.44 -5.90
C ALA A 34 -8.15 18.63 -5.79
N LEU A 35 -7.41 17.53 -5.94
CA LEU A 35 -5.95 17.52 -6.07
C LEU A 35 -5.49 17.30 -7.53
N GLY A 36 -6.43 17.21 -8.47
CA GLY A 36 -6.15 17.02 -9.90
C GLY A 36 -5.64 15.62 -10.23
N GLY A 37 -4.93 15.52 -11.35
CA GLY A 37 -4.48 14.25 -11.92
C GLY A 37 -5.58 13.52 -12.69
N THR A 38 -5.20 12.40 -13.32
CA THR A 38 -6.13 11.52 -14.07
C THR A 38 -5.89 10.08 -13.60
N LEU A 39 -6.82 9.56 -12.81
CA LEU A 39 -6.70 8.26 -12.15
C LEU A 39 -7.47 7.19 -12.93
N ALA A 40 -6.83 6.05 -13.18
CA ALA A 40 -7.45 4.85 -13.72
C ALA A 40 -7.83 3.83 -12.64
N ALA A 41 -7.40 4.05 -11.40
CA ALA A 41 -7.68 3.20 -10.24
C ALA A 41 -7.81 4.04 -8.96
N ASP A 42 -8.21 3.38 -7.87
CA ASP A 42 -8.27 4.03 -6.56
C ASP A 42 -6.86 4.46 -6.10
N PRO A 43 -6.77 5.62 -5.42
CA PRO A 43 -5.49 6.11 -4.93
C PRO A 43 -4.97 5.27 -3.76
N THR A 44 -3.66 5.18 -3.63
CA THR A 44 -2.98 4.60 -2.47
C THR A 44 -2.31 5.69 -1.68
N ALA A 45 -2.52 5.76 -0.36
CA ALA A 45 -1.90 6.78 0.49
C ALA A 45 -1.13 6.16 1.65
N VAL A 46 -0.04 6.81 2.04
CA VAL A 46 0.78 6.41 3.20
C VAL A 46 1.22 7.65 3.96
N ALA A 47 1.20 7.55 5.28
CA ALA A 47 1.65 8.62 6.16
C ALA A 47 3.02 8.30 6.75
N THR A 48 3.86 9.33 6.88
CA THR A 48 5.17 9.29 7.54
C THR A 48 5.29 10.47 8.50
N ASN A 49 6.39 10.55 9.24
CA ASN A 49 6.68 11.59 10.21
C ASN A 49 5.54 11.76 11.24
N SER A 50 5.16 10.67 11.90
CA SER A 50 4.05 10.62 12.88
C SER A 50 2.72 11.14 12.33
N GLY A 51 2.45 10.91 11.03
CA GLY A 51 1.22 11.33 10.36
C GLY A 51 1.27 12.73 9.73
N ASN A 52 2.33 13.51 9.98
CA ASN A 52 2.40 14.90 9.50
C ASN A 52 2.68 15.01 8.00
N VAL A 53 3.23 13.95 7.40
CA VAL A 53 3.58 13.92 5.99
C VAL A 53 2.78 12.80 5.34
N VAL A 54 2.10 13.09 4.23
CA VAL A 54 1.30 12.10 3.50
C VAL A 54 1.76 12.06 2.07
N THR A 55 2.02 10.88 1.54
CA THR A 55 2.26 10.66 0.11
C THR A 55 1.08 9.90 -0.45
N VAL A 56 0.47 10.44 -1.50
CA VAL A 56 -0.60 9.78 -2.27
C VAL A 56 -0.08 9.39 -3.64
N PHE A 57 -0.34 8.16 -4.03
CA PHE A 57 0.01 7.56 -5.30
C PHE A 57 -1.25 7.39 -6.14
N ALA A 58 -1.14 7.71 -7.42
CA ALA A 58 -2.20 7.60 -8.41
C ALA A 58 -1.67 6.83 -9.61
N ARG A 59 -2.40 5.81 -10.03
CA ARG A 59 -2.18 5.13 -11.30
C ARG A 59 -2.99 5.82 -12.39
N GLY A 60 -2.33 6.24 -13.46
CA GLY A 60 -2.99 6.83 -14.62
C GLY A 60 -3.39 5.81 -15.69
N PRO A 61 -4.10 6.24 -16.75
CA PRO A 61 -4.66 5.35 -17.78
C PRO A 61 -3.63 4.55 -18.58
N GLY A 62 -2.40 5.06 -18.72
CA GLY A 62 -1.29 4.34 -19.36
C GLY A 62 -0.55 3.39 -18.42
N GLY A 63 -1.01 3.25 -17.18
CA GLY A 63 -0.35 2.48 -16.12
C GLY A 63 0.71 3.29 -15.36
N GLU A 64 1.05 4.49 -15.78
CA GLU A 64 2.03 5.34 -15.09
C GLU A 64 1.63 5.61 -13.63
N ILE A 65 2.61 5.56 -12.73
CA ILE A 65 2.40 5.90 -11.33
C ILE A 65 2.90 7.32 -11.14
N ASN A 66 2.03 8.20 -10.65
CA ASN A 66 2.40 9.53 -10.18
C ASN A 66 2.17 9.59 -8.67
N TYR A 67 2.92 10.45 -7.99
CA TYR A 67 2.69 10.72 -6.58
C TYR A 67 2.67 12.21 -6.29
N ARG A 68 1.98 12.57 -5.20
CA ARG A 68 1.91 13.91 -4.66
C ARG A 68 2.10 13.84 -3.14
N ARG A 69 2.80 14.80 -2.56
CA ARG A 69 3.16 14.78 -1.13
C ARG A 69 2.64 16.00 -0.39
N TRP A 70 1.97 15.77 0.73
CA TRP A 70 1.64 16.75 1.76
C TRP A 70 2.82 16.87 2.72
N ASN A 71 3.32 18.08 2.95
CA ASN A 71 4.48 18.34 3.81
C ASN A 71 4.12 18.72 5.26
N GLY A 72 2.84 18.66 5.64
CA GLY A 72 2.34 19.17 6.92
C GLY A 72 1.53 20.46 6.78
N ALA A 73 1.70 21.19 5.68
CA ALA A 73 1.05 22.49 5.45
C ALA A 73 0.49 22.66 4.03
N THR A 74 1.13 22.10 3.01
CA THR A 74 0.76 22.26 1.60
C THR A 74 1.02 21.00 0.80
N TRP A 75 0.25 20.82 -0.27
CA TRP A 75 0.51 19.79 -1.28
C TRP A 75 1.58 20.25 -2.28
N GLY A 76 2.61 19.43 -2.50
CA GLY A 76 3.60 19.62 -3.56
C GLY A 76 3.02 19.41 -4.96
N ALA A 77 3.85 19.42 -6.00
CA ALA A 77 3.43 19.09 -7.36
C ALA A 77 3.24 17.57 -7.54
N TRP A 78 2.55 17.18 -8.61
CA TRP A 78 2.55 15.79 -9.08
C TRP A 78 3.92 15.45 -9.68
N THR A 79 4.45 14.29 -9.29
CA THR A 79 5.75 13.79 -9.75
C THR A 79 5.57 12.38 -10.30
N ALA A 80 6.08 12.13 -11.50
CA ALA A 80 6.07 10.81 -12.11
C ALA A 80 7.06 9.86 -11.43
N LEU A 81 6.66 8.61 -11.28
CA LEU A 81 7.50 7.52 -10.81
C LEU A 81 7.75 6.55 -11.96
N ALA A 82 8.99 6.50 -12.45
CA ALA A 82 9.37 5.61 -13.55
C ALA A 82 9.41 4.13 -13.11
N GLY A 83 9.18 3.19 -14.04
CA GLY A 83 9.42 1.76 -13.80
C GLY A 83 8.44 0.76 -14.41
N GLY A 84 7.47 1.20 -15.23
CA GLY A 84 6.64 0.27 -16.02
C GLY A 84 5.71 -0.64 -15.20
N ILE A 85 5.43 -0.27 -13.95
CA ILE A 85 4.41 -0.92 -13.13
C ILE A 85 3.05 -0.51 -13.66
N SER A 86 2.20 -1.48 -13.99
CA SER A 86 0.87 -1.23 -14.58
C SER A 86 -0.27 -1.87 -13.81
N GLY A 87 0.05 -2.78 -12.88
CA GLY A 87 -0.91 -3.44 -11.99
C GLY A 87 -1.22 -2.64 -10.73
N ASP A 88 -1.90 -3.28 -9.80
CA ASP A 88 -2.30 -2.68 -8.54
C ASP A 88 -1.09 -2.39 -7.66
N ILE A 89 -1.23 -1.37 -6.82
CA ILE A 89 -0.17 -0.86 -5.95
C ILE A 89 -0.62 -0.88 -4.49
N ALA A 90 0.35 -1.01 -3.60
CA ALA A 90 0.17 -0.90 -2.16
C ALA A 90 1.35 -0.15 -1.57
N ALA A 91 1.15 0.62 -0.50
CA ALA A 91 2.21 1.38 0.13
C ALA A 91 2.25 1.16 1.64
N ALA A 92 3.45 1.14 2.20
CA ALA A 92 3.68 0.98 3.63
C ALA A 92 4.83 1.87 4.12
N SER A 93 4.80 2.22 5.41
CA SER A 93 5.89 2.90 6.11
C SER A 93 6.10 2.26 7.49
N PRO A 94 6.83 1.12 7.57
CA PRO A 94 6.93 0.35 8.81
C PRO A 94 7.67 1.10 9.93
N ASP A 95 8.61 1.98 9.57
CA ASP A 95 9.38 2.80 10.52
C ASP A 95 8.88 4.24 10.63
N GLY A 96 7.77 4.58 9.95
CA GLY A 96 7.22 5.93 9.89
C GLY A 96 8.11 6.97 9.20
N THR A 97 9.21 6.57 8.54
CA THR A 97 10.17 7.47 7.88
C THR A 97 10.36 7.15 6.40
N ARG A 98 10.48 5.87 6.05
CA ARG A 98 10.66 5.38 4.69
C ARG A 98 9.33 4.94 4.12
N ILE A 99 9.16 5.08 2.81
CA ILE A 99 7.99 4.54 2.11
C ILE A 99 8.45 3.36 1.28
N HIS A 100 7.71 2.27 1.35
CA HIS A 100 7.81 1.14 0.45
C HIS A 100 6.57 1.13 -0.43
N LEU A 101 6.74 1.36 -1.73
CA LEU A 101 5.68 1.23 -2.72
C LEU A 101 5.84 -0.12 -3.43
N PHE A 102 4.82 -0.95 -3.32
CA PHE A 102 4.73 -2.23 -3.98
C PHE A 102 3.84 -2.10 -5.21
N GLY A 103 4.15 -2.87 -6.24
CA GLY A 103 3.30 -2.94 -7.41
C GLY A 103 3.67 -4.09 -8.32
N ARG A 104 2.83 -4.34 -9.32
CA ARG A 104 3.01 -5.44 -10.28
C ARG A 104 3.27 -4.93 -11.69
N GLY A 105 4.34 -5.44 -12.33
CA GLY A 105 4.56 -5.33 -13.76
C GLY A 105 4.27 -6.67 -14.42
N GLY A 106 3.18 -6.78 -15.19
CA GLY A 106 2.70 -8.06 -15.70
C GLY A 106 2.32 -9.01 -14.56
N THR A 107 3.09 -10.07 -14.35
CA THR A 107 2.95 -10.99 -13.20
C THR A 107 4.07 -10.86 -12.18
N THR A 108 5.01 -9.95 -12.39
CA THR A 108 6.20 -9.80 -11.52
C THR A 108 5.93 -8.75 -10.46
N PRO A 109 6.10 -9.06 -9.16
CA PRO A 109 5.97 -8.09 -8.08
C PRO A 109 7.27 -7.29 -7.90
N TYR A 110 7.14 -6.00 -7.61
CA TYR A 110 8.24 -5.07 -7.40
C TYR A 110 8.06 -4.26 -6.12
N VAL A 111 9.16 -3.76 -5.57
CA VAL A 111 9.20 -2.74 -4.52
C VAL A 111 10.05 -1.55 -4.95
N ASN A 112 9.62 -0.34 -4.62
CA ASN A 112 10.40 0.88 -4.75
C ASN A 112 10.41 1.59 -3.40
N GLN A 113 11.59 1.97 -2.91
CA GLN A 113 11.75 2.55 -1.59
C GLN A 113 12.07 4.05 -1.69
N PHE A 114 11.36 4.86 -0.94
CA PHE A 114 11.69 6.26 -0.72
C PHE A 114 12.39 6.43 0.63
N ASN A 115 13.61 6.95 0.62
CA ASN A 115 14.45 7.13 1.81
C ASN A 115 14.27 8.49 2.51
N GLY A 116 13.32 9.31 2.05
CA GLY A 116 13.14 10.70 2.51
C GLY A 116 13.59 11.74 1.48
N SER A 117 14.49 11.35 0.57
CA SER A 117 15.08 12.24 -0.45
C SER A 117 14.93 11.69 -1.87
N SER A 118 15.11 10.39 -2.06
CA SER A 118 15.08 9.75 -3.38
C SER A 118 14.39 8.40 -3.36
N TRP A 119 13.90 8.00 -4.54
CA TRP A 119 13.37 6.67 -4.83
C TRP A 119 14.50 5.75 -5.30
N SER A 120 14.53 4.51 -4.82
CA SER A 120 15.51 3.50 -5.24
C SER A 120 15.35 3.05 -6.68
N GLY A 121 14.17 3.26 -7.27
CA GLY A 121 13.72 2.56 -8.47
C GLY A 121 13.07 1.22 -8.10
N PHE A 122 12.24 0.69 -9.00
CA PHE A 122 11.54 -0.57 -8.78
C PHE A 122 12.51 -1.76 -8.88
N GLN A 123 12.54 -2.56 -7.82
CA GLN A 123 13.34 -3.77 -7.69
C GLN A 123 12.41 -4.98 -7.66
N SER A 124 12.71 -6.01 -8.45
CA SER A 124 11.90 -7.23 -8.48
C SER A 124 12.00 -7.97 -7.14
N LEU A 125 10.86 -8.43 -6.64
CA LEU A 125 10.78 -9.32 -5.48
C LEU A 125 10.84 -10.81 -5.88
N GLY A 126 11.07 -11.09 -7.17
CA GLY A 126 10.98 -12.43 -7.74
C GLY A 126 9.55 -13.00 -7.66
N GLY A 127 9.40 -14.27 -8.04
CA GLY A 127 8.10 -14.95 -7.99
C GLY A 127 7.09 -14.44 -9.04
N MET A 128 5.88 -15.00 -8.98
CA MET A 128 4.78 -14.70 -9.89
C MET A 128 3.50 -14.45 -9.08
N VAL A 129 2.83 -13.34 -9.36
CA VAL A 129 1.62 -12.90 -8.64
C VAL A 129 0.43 -12.73 -9.60
N LEU A 130 -0.70 -13.33 -9.21
CA LEU A 130 -1.95 -13.39 -9.99
C LEU A 130 -3.09 -12.57 -9.35
N SER A 131 -2.83 -11.92 -8.22
CA SER A 131 -3.74 -10.97 -7.56
C SER A 131 -3.06 -9.65 -7.28
N ASP A 132 -3.81 -8.75 -6.66
CA ASP A 132 -3.33 -7.54 -6.02
C ASP A 132 -2.38 -7.89 -4.88
N LEU A 133 -1.49 -6.95 -4.57
CA LEU A 133 -0.53 -7.07 -3.48
C LEU A 133 -1.15 -6.50 -2.21
N VAL A 134 -1.24 -7.31 -1.16
CA VAL A 134 -1.78 -6.88 0.14
C VAL A 134 -0.62 -6.77 1.12
N VAL A 135 -0.48 -5.63 1.77
CA VAL A 135 0.69 -5.33 2.60
C VAL A 135 0.27 -5.03 4.04
N ALA A 136 0.87 -5.75 4.98
CA ALA A 136 0.85 -5.43 6.40
C ALA A 136 2.21 -4.84 6.78
N ALA A 137 2.19 -3.76 7.56
CA ALA A 137 3.37 -3.17 8.16
C ALA A 137 3.20 -3.13 9.67
N THR A 138 4.25 -3.56 10.37
CA THR A 138 4.33 -3.60 11.83
C THR A 138 5.66 -2.97 12.25
N ALA A 139 5.83 -2.71 13.55
CA ALA A 139 7.12 -2.31 14.10
C ALA A 139 8.23 -3.35 13.85
N ASN A 140 7.85 -4.60 13.58
CA ASN A 140 8.76 -5.73 13.38
C ASN A 140 9.07 -5.99 11.89
N GLY A 141 8.37 -5.33 10.96
CA GLY A 141 8.63 -5.49 9.53
C GLY A 141 7.43 -5.28 8.62
N MET A 142 7.58 -5.73 7.39
CA MET A 142 6.53 -5.72 6.37
C MET A 142 6.28 -7.14 5.91
N HIS A 143 5.02 -7.41 5.58
CA HIS A 143 4.55 -8.69 5.08
C HIS A 143 3.69 -8.42 3.85
N ILE A 144 4.06 -9.01 2.72
CA ILE A 144 3.29 -8.94 1.48
C ILE A 144 2.61 -10.29 1.29
N VAL A 145 1.29 -10.28 1.21
CA VAL A 145 0.48 -11.46 0.90
C VAL A 145 -0.09 -11.33 -0.49
N VAL A 146 0.03 -12.40 -1.25
CA VAL A 146 -0.38 -12.46 -2.65
C VAL A 146 -1.00 -13.82 -2.94
N ARG A 147 -1.84 -13.85 -3.97
CA ARG A 147 -2.22 -15.10 -4.64
C ARG A 147 -1.26 -15.37 -5.79
N GLY A 148 -0.63 -16.53 -5.76
CA GLY A 148 0.27 -17.03 -6.81
C GLY A 148 -0.40 -18.08 -7.69
N ALA A 149 0.43 -18.97 -8.26
CA ALA A 149 -0.01 -20.11 -9.05
C ALA A 149 -1.01 -21.00 -8.29
N GLU A 150 -1.90 -21.67 -9.02
CA GLU A 150 -2.92 -22.57 -8.46
C GLU A 150 -3.82 -21.92 -7.40
N ASN A 151 -3.96 -20.58 -7.46
CA ASN A 151 -4.70 -19.78 -6.48
C ASN A 151 -4.18 -19.88 -5.05
N ARG A 152 -2.94 -20.33 -4.84
CA ARG A 152 -2.33 -20.48 -3.51
C ARG A 152 -1.89 -19.14 -2.93
N LEU A 153 -1.91 -19.04 -1.61
CA LEU A 153 -1.44 -17.85 -0.90
C LEU A 153 0.06 -17.96 -0.59
N TYR A 154 0.78 -16.88 -0.87
CA TYR A 154 2.20 -16.73 -0.56
C TYR A 154 2.42 -15.48 0.26
N ILE A 155 3.44 -15.52 1.12
CA ILE A 155 3.91 -14.39 1.89
C ILE A 155 5.39 -14.12 1.60
N ASN A 156 5.78 -12.86 1.54
CA ASN A 156 7.17 -12.45 1.57
C ASN A 156 7.32 -11.35 2.63
N SER A 157 8.37 -11.44 3.43
CA SER A 157 8.56 -10.56 4.58
C SER A 157 9.95 -9.93 4.60
N ALA A 158 10.04 -8.74 5.18
CA ALA A 158 11.27 -8.00 5.40
C ALA A 158 11.23 -7.32 6.78
N PRO A 159 12.36 -7.16 7.48
CA PRO A 159 12.42 -6.26 8.64
C PRO A 159 12.26 -4.80 8.17
N PRO A 160 11.98 -3.84 9.07
CA PRO A 160 11.59 -2.48 8.69
C PRO A 160 12.58 -1.77 7.75
N SER A 161 13.87 -2.09 7.88
CA SER A 161 14.95 -1.49 7.09
C SER A 161 15.79 -2.51 6.32
N GLY A 162 15.30 -3.74 6.12
CA GLY A 162 16.06 -4.80 5.43
C GLY A 162 15.41 -5.28 4.15
N ALA A 163 16.03 -6.30 3.56
CA ALA A 163 15.59 -6.90 2.31
C ALA A 163 14.49 -7.95 2.55
N PHE A 164 13.71 -8.21 1.51
CA PHE A 164 12.73 -9.29 1.48
C PHE A 164 13.42 -10.66 1.41
N GLY A 165 12.97 -11.58 2.26
CA GLY A 165 13.57 -12.91 2.41
C GLY A 165 13.17 -13.94 1.35
N GLY A 166 12.20 -13.61 0.48
CA GLY A 166 11.68 -14.49 -0.55
C GLY A 166 10.28 -15.02 -0.26
N TRP A 167 9.62 -15.56 -1.28
CA TRP A 167 8.25 -16.04 -1.17
C TRP A 167 8.16 -17.38 -0.45
N ARG A 168 7.31 -17.44 0.58
CA ARG A 168 6.97 -18.63 1.33
C ARG A 168 5.49 -18.97 1.12
N ASP A 169 5.21 -20.23 0.88
CA ASP A 169 3.85 -20.74 0.74
C ASP A 169 3.12 -20.73 2.08
N LEU A 170 1.93 -20.13 2.14
CA LEU A 170 1.07 -20.13 3.32
C LEU A 170 0.07 -21.29 3.34
N GLY A 171 -0.03 -22.06 2.26
CA GLY A 171 -1.07 -23.06 2.07
C GLY A 171 -2.44 -22.43 1.83
N GLY A 172 -3.43 -23.28 1.56
CA GLY A 172 -4.78 -22.85 1.18
C GLY A 172 -4.84 -22.22 -0.21
N SER A 173 -6.06 -21.95 -0.65
CA SER A 173 -6.33 -21.30 -1.93
C SER A 173 -7.52 -20.37 -1.85
N THR A 174 -7.53 -19.33 -2.70
CA THR A 174 -8.62 -18.35 -2.82
C THR A 174 -8.76 -17.85 -4.24
N THR A 175 -9.98 -17.69 -4.74
CA THR A 175 -10.25 -17.00 -6.01
C THR A 175 -10.55 -15.51 -5.83
N LEU A 176 -10.71 -15.06 -4.59
CA LEU A 176 -10.94 -13.66 -4.21
C LEU A 176 -9.67 -13.03 -3.62
N PRO A 177 -9.58 -11.68 -3.58
CA PRO A 177 -8.49 -11.00 -2.87
C PRO A 177 -8.37 -11.49 -1.42
N ALA A 178 -7.13 -11.70 -0.97
CA ALA A 178 -6.87 -11.96 0.44
C ALA A 178 -6.95 -10.65 1.25
N GLY A 179 -7.22 -10.76 2.54
CA GLY A 179 -7.11 -9.65 3.50
C GLY A 179 -5.92 -9.86 4.43
N VAL A 180 -5.37 -8.76 4.94
CA VAL A 180 -4.38 -8.80 6.01
C VAL A 180 -4.79 -7.84 7.13
N ALA A 181 -4.54 -8.22 8.37
CA ALA A 181 -4.67 -7.34 9.53
C ALA A 181 -3.47 -7.51 10.44
N VAL A 182 -3.18 -6.47 11.22
CA VAL A 182 -2.11 -6.46 12.22
C VAL A 182 -2.77 -6.27 13.59
N ASP A 183 -2.39 -7.10 14.55
CA ASP A 183 -2.62 -6.81 15.95
C ASP A 183 -1.53 -5.86 16.44
N ASP A 184 -1.89 -4.60 16.67
CA ASP A 184 -0.94 -3.55 17.06
C ASP A 184 -0.31 -3.77 18.43
N PHE A 185 -0.92 -4.59 19.31
CA PHE A 185 -0.37 -4.88 20.62
C PHE A 185 0.72 -5.96 20.55
N THR A 186 0.51 -7.00 19.75
CA THR A 186 1.45 -8.13 19.63
C THR A 186 2.36 -8.03 18.41
N GLY A 187 2.04 -7.17 17.45
CA GLY A 187 2.65 -7.14 16.12
C GLY A 187 2.29 -8.35 15.26
N THR A 188 1.31 -9.16 15.66
CA THR A 188 0.94 -10.39 14.93
C THR A 188 0.22 -10.06 13.64
N VAL A 189 0.67 -10.66 12.54
CA VAL A 189 -0.01 -10.57 11.25
C VAL A 189 -1.04 -11.68 11.11
N HIS A 190 -2.25 -11.29 10.70
CA HIS A 190 -3.37 -12.17 10.41
C HIS A 190 -3.70 -12.09 8.92
N VAL A 191 -3.82 -13.25 8.26
CA VAL A 191 -4.22 -13.36 6.86
C VAL A 191 -5.60 -13.95 6.79
N PHE A 192 -6.47 -13.36 5.96
CA PHE A 192 -7.85 -13.78 5.76
C PHE A 192 -8.08 -14.11 4.29
N ALA A 193 -8.81 -15.18 4.01
CA ALA A 193 -9.16 -15.55 2.66
C ALA A 193 -10.44 -16.38 2.62
N VAL A 194 -11.24 -16.19 1.58
CA VAL A 194 -12.44 -16.98 1.34
C VAL A 194 -12.04 -18.24 0.59
N ASN A 195 -12.43 -19.40 1.11
CA ASN A 195 -12.17 -20.65 0.40
C ASN A 195 -13.10 -20.77 -0.82
N PRO A 196 -12.56 -21.14 -2.00
CA PRO A 196 -13.32 -21.12 -3.24
C PRO A 196 -14.28 -22.31 -3.39
N VAL A 197 -14.23 -23.31 -2.49
CA VAL A 197 -15.09 -24.50 -2.54
C VAL A 197 -16.35 -24.31 -1.70
N ASP A 198 -16.20 -23.83 -0.46
CA ASP A 198 -17.30 -23.70 0.50
C ASP A 198 -17.71 -22.25 0.80
N ASN A 199 -17.01 -21.26 0.23
CA ASN A 199 -17.21 -19.82 0.47
C ASN A 199 -17.08 -19.39 1.94
N ILE A 200 -16.36 -20.16 2.76
CA ILE A 200 -16.13 -19.83 4.16
C ILE A 200 -14.86 -18.96 4.29
N LEU A 201 -14.95 -17.89 5.08
CA LEU A 201 -13.80 -17.08 5.48
C LEU A 201 -12.90 -17.89 6.41
N ARG A 202 -11.63 -18.02 6.04
CA ARG A 202 -10.59 -18.64 6.86
C ARG A 202 -9.53 -17.63 7.21
N TYR A 203 -8.87 -17.84 8.34
CA TYR A 203 -7.76 -16.99 8.75
C TYR A 203 -6.57 -17.80 9.27
N ARG A 204 -5.39 -17.22 9.17
CA ARG A 204 -4.13 -17.73 9.74
C ARG A 204 -3.44 -16.61 10.50
N SER A 205 -3.04 -16.87 11.75
CA SER A 205 -2.28 -15.96 12.61
C SER A 205 -0.82 -16.36 12.69
N GLY A 206 0.06 -15.39 12.97
CA GLY A 206 1.48 -15.65 13.24
C GLY A 206 2.26 -16.07 11.98
N VAL A 207 2.00 -15.39 10.86
CA VAL A 207 2.68 -15.64 9.58
C VAL A 207 3.94 -14.81 9.40
#